data_AF-A0A7V1KND2-F1
#
_entry.id   AF-A0A7V1KND2-F1
#
_cell.length_a   1.000
_cell.length_b   1.000
_cell.length_c   1.000
_cell.angle_alpha   90.00
_cell.angle_beta   90.00
_cell.angle_gamma   90.00
#
_symmetry.space_group_name_H-M   'P 1'
#
loop_
_entity.id
_entity.type
_entity.pdbx_description
1 polymer ?
#
loop_
_entity_poly.entity_id
_entity_poly.type
_entity_poly.pdbx_seq_one_letter_code
_entity_poly.pdbx_strand_id
1 'polypeptide(L)' 'MPELPDLEVVKENLSPRAVGKTVRGARVFFPAFLKTWDPPLDSLVGLQVQGVGRRGKYL' A
#
# COMPACT_ATOMS: atom_id res chain seq x y z
N MET A 1 -12.63 -2.68 -13.80
CA MET A 1 -12.06 -3.22 -12.54
C MET A 1 -10.67 -3.72 -12.89
N PRO A 2 -9.62 -3.33 -12.16
CA PRO A 2 -8.27 -3.83 -12.45
C PRO A 2 -8.25 -5.35 -12.31
N GLU A 3 -7.67 -6.01 -13.31
CA GLU A 3 -7.45 -7.45 -13.29
C GLU A 3 -6.01 -7.78 -12.85
N LEU A 4 -5.70 -9.07 -12.75
CA LEU A 4 -4.39 -9.52 -12.26
C LEU A 4 -3.20 -8.90 -13.01
N PRO A 5 -3.21 -8.81 -14.36
CA PRO A 5 -2.11 -8.19 -15.10
C PRO A 5 -1.92 -6.72 -14.73
N ASP A 6 -3.01 -5.98 -14.50
CA ASP A 6 -2.94 -4.55 -14.16
C ASP A 6 -2.23 -4.34 -12.81
N LEU A 7 -2.52 -5.20 -11.83
CA LEU A 7 -1.89 -5.11 -10.51
C LEU A 7 -0.42 -5.52 -10.53
N GLU A 8 -0.03 -6.42 -11.42
CA GLU A 8 1.38 -6.79 -11.62
C GLU A 8 2.17 -5.57 -12.11
N VAL A 9 1.63 -4.84 -13.09
CA VAL A 9 2.21 -3.59 -13.59
C VAL A 9 2.32 -2.54 -12.47
N VAL A 10 1.29 -2.41 -11.62
CA VAL A 10 1.34 -1.49 -10.48
C VAL A 10 2.44 -1.89 -9.49
N LYS A 11 2.58 -3.18 -9.17
CA LYS A 11 3.64 -3.68 -8.28
C LYS A 11 5.03 -3.35 -8.83
N GLU A 12 5.26 -3.63 -10.12
CA GLU A 12 6.55 -3.36 -10.78
C GLU A 12 6.90 -1.88 -10.80
N ASN A 13 5.92 -1.00 -11.03
CA ASN A 13 6.13 0.44 -11.05
C ASN A 13 6.28 1.05 -9.65
N LEU A 14 5.58 0.51 -8.65
CA LEU A 14 5.59 1.02 -7.29
C LEU A 14 6.86 0.61 -6.53
N SER A 15 7.33 -0.62 -6.72
CA SER A 15 8.49 -1.18 -6.03
C SER A 15 9.73 -0.26 -6.05
N PRO A 16 10.26 0.19 -7.21
CA PRO A 16 11.45 1.04 -7.24
C PRO A 16 11.23 2.44 -6.65
N ARG A 17 9.97 2.84 -6.44
CA ARG A 17 9.61 4.17 -5.90
C ARG A 17 9.31 4.13 -4.41
N ALA A 18 8.95 2.98 -3.86
CA ALA A 18 8.48 2.85 -2.48
C ALA A 18 9.46 2.09 -1.59
N VAL A 19 10.08 1.01 -2.08
CA VAL A 19 10.97 0.17 -1.28
C VAL A 19 12.16 0.98 -0.77
N GLY A 20 12.47 0.82 0.52
CA GLY A 20 13.52 1.57 1.22
C GLY A 20 13.07 2.95 1.73
N LYS A 21 11.87 3.44 1.37
CA LYS A 21 11.34 4.70 1.94
C LYS A 21 10.65 4.46 3.27
N THR A 22 10.79 5.43 4.16
CA THR A 22 10.11 5.45 5.46
C THR A 22 8.80 6.24 5.37
N VAL A 23 7.74 5.69 5.94
CA VAL A 23 6.43 6.36 6.01
C VAL A 23 6.52 7.52 7.01
N ARG A 24 6.38 8.75 6.52
CA ARG A 24 6.36 9.95 7.37
C ARG A 24 4.99 10.23 8.00
N GLY A 25 3.93 9.77 7.37
CA GLY A 25 2.55 10.08 7.75
C GLY A 25 1.56 9.52 6.74
N ALA A 26 0.34 9.27 7.18
CA ALA A 26 -0.78 8.86 6.34
C ALA A 26 -2.03 9.63 6.75
N ARG A 27 -2.83 10.04 5.75
CA ARG A 27 -4.07 10.82 5.95
C ARG A 27 -5.17 10.21 5.12
N VAL A 28 -6.37 10.13 5.69
CA VAL A 28 -7.56 9.55 5.05
C VAL A 28 -8.54 10.66 4.80
N PHE A 29 -8.75 10.98 3.53
CA PHE A 29 -9.72 11.99 3.12
C PHE A 29 -11.10 11.38 2.84
N PHE A 30 -11.16 10.08 2.57
CA PHE A 30 -12.40 9.35 2.28
C PHE A 30 -12.49 8.07 3.13
N PRO A 31 -12.96 8.18 4.39
CA PRO A 31 -12.99 7.04 5.32
C PRO A 31 -13.83 5.84 4.85
N ALA A 32 -14.84 6.07 4.01
CA ALA A 32 -15.70 5.00 3.48
C ALA A 32 -14.95 3.93 2.66
N PHE A 33 -13.75 4.24 2.14
CA PHE A 33 -12.91 3.26 1.45
C PHE A 33 -12.14 2.35 2.41
N LEU A 34 -11.98 2.76 3.66
CA LEU A 34 -11.37 1.92 4.68
C LEU A 34 -12.48 1.07 5.34
N LYS A 35 -12.44 -0.24 5.09
CA LYS A 35 -13.15 -1.21 5.93
C LYS A 35 -12.42 -1.33 7.26
N THR A 36 -13.08 -1.82 8.32
CA THR A 36 -12.50 -2.07 9.65
C THR A 36 -11.01 -2.43 9.57
N TRP A 37 -10.16 -1.53 10.06
CA TRP A 37 -8.72 -1.67 9.98
C TRP A 37 -8.12 -1.71 11.38
N ASP A 38 -7.33 -2.75 11.60
CA ASP A 38 -6.51 -2.97 12.78
C ASP A 38 -5.21 -3.60 12.25
N PRO A 39 -4.02 -3.03 12.50
CA PRO A 39 -3.70 -1.88 13.37
C PRO A 39 -4.19 -0.51 12.84
N PRO A 40 -4.20 0.55 13.69
CA PRO A 40 -4.60 1.89 13.27
C PRO A 40 -3.60 2.49 12.27
N LEU A 41 -4.05 3.39 11.41
CA LEU A 41 -3.27 3.88 10.26
C LEU A 41 -1.93 4.53 10.63
N ASP A 42 -1.89 5.25 11.75
CA ASP A 42 -0.72 5.90 12.30
C ASP A 42 0.35 4.91 12.77
N SER A 43 0.03 3.62 12.94
CA SER A 43 1.01 2.58 13.23
C SER A 43 2.02 2.38 12.11
N LEU A 44 1.74 2.87 10.89
CA LEU A 44 2.66 2.82 9.76
C LEU A 44 3.79 3.85 9.89
N VAL A 45 3.60 4.92 10.65
CA VAL A 45 4.57 6.03 10.74
C VAL A 45 5.89 5.55 11.32
N GLY A 46 6.99 5.88 10.63
CA GLY A 46 8.33 5.44 11.01
C GLY A 46 8.73 4.07 10.47
N LEU A 47 7.80 3.28 9.92
CA LEU A 47 8.13 2.01 9.28
C LEU A 47 8.71 2.23 7.88
N GLN A 48 9.67 1.38 7.50
CA GLN A 48 10.25 1.34 6.17
C GLN A 48 9.53 0.30 5.31
N VAL A 49 9.21 0.68 4.07
CA VAL A 49 8.65 -0.27 3.09
C VAL A 49 9.75 -1.24 2.66
N GLN A 50 9.60 -2.52 2.99
CA GLN A 50 10.58 -3.55 2.64
C GLN A 50 10.33 -4.21 1.28
N GLY A 51 9.10 -4.17 0.80
CA GLY A 51 8.70 -4.81 -0.45
C GLY A 51 7.28 -4.43 -0.83
N VAL A 52 6.93 -4.67 -2.10
CA VAL A 52 5.57 -4.58 -2.59
C VAL A 52 5.22 -5.94 -3.19
N GLY A 53 4.18 -6.56 -2.64
CA GLY A 53 3.71 -7.87 -3.05
C GLY A 53 2.44 -7.78 -3.89
N ARG A 54 1.92 -8.94 -4.27
CA ARG A 54 0.54 -9.06 -4.71
C ARG A 54 0.04 -10.45 -4.36
N ARG A 55 -1.21 -10.54 -3.89
CA ARG A 55 -1.93 -11.80 -3.69
C ARG A 55 -3.29 -11.70 -4.37
N GLY A 56 -3.46 -12.37 -5.50
CA GLY A 56 -4.69 -12.24 -6.30
C GLY A 56 -4.95 -10.77 -6.67
N LYS A 57 -6.11 -10.22 -6.28
CA LYS A 57 -6.48 -8.82 -6.54
C LYS A 57 -6.04 -7.82 -5.46
N TYR A 58 -5.15 -8.23 -4.55
CA TYR A 58 -4.60 -7.38 -3.50
C TYR A 58 -3.13 -7.07 -3.80
N LEU A 59 -2.77 -5.78 -3.77
CA LEU A 59 -1.39 -5.31 -3.68
C LEU A 59 -0.94 -5.29 -2.22
#